data_AF-A0AAV7CH31-F1
#
_entry.id   AF-A0AAV7CH31-F1
#
_cell.length_a   1.000
_cell.length_b   1.000
_cell.length_c   1.000
_cell.angle_alpha   90.00
_cell.angle_beta   90.00
_cell.angle_gamma   90.00
#
_symmetry.space_group_name_H-M   'P 1'
#
loop_
_entity.id
_entity.type
_entity.pdbx_description
1 polymer ?
#
loop_
_entity_poly.entity_id
_entity_poly.type
_entity_poly.pdbx_seq_one_letter_code
_entity_poly.pdbx_strand_id
1 'polypeptide(L)'
;MENVSCGVSELIQISFVFPNGDTYEGECRRSATGALERSGIGVNRSPHGVTYTGSWKNDRMYGLGKLEHPSGAVYEGEFIDNKFHGRGTYTFPNGAQYIGNFTENNFH
;
A
#
# COMPACT_ATOMS: atom_id res chain seq x y z
N MET A 1 7.93 -40.14 -5.34
CA MET A 1 6.71 -39.35 -5.08
C MET A 1 7.14 -38.13 -4.30
N GLU A 2 6.91 -36.97 -4.91
CA GLU A 2 7.70 -35.75 -4.70
C GLU A 2 7.44 -35.07 -3.35
N ASN A 3 8.48 -34.39 -2.91
CA ASN A 3 8.70 -33.74 -1.64
C ASN A 3 7.53 -32.89 -1.13
N VAL A 4 7.22 -33.07 0.16
CA VAL A 4 6.39 -32.15 0.94
C VAL A 4 7.09 -30.79 0.99
N SER A 5 6.60 -29.84 0.18
CA SER A 5 7.03 -28.44 0.22
C SER A 5 6.41 -27.77 1.44
N CYS A 6 7.23 -27.57 2.47
CA CYS A 6 6.92 -26.78 3.64
C CYS A 6 6.61 -25.31 3.25
N GLY A 7 5.37 -24.85 3.51
CA GLY A 7 5.06 -23.50 3.97
C GLY A 7 5.33 -22.30 3.05
N VAL A 8 4.70 -22.24 1.87
CA VAL A 8 4.51 -20.96 1.19
C VAL A 8 3.31 -20.25 1.81
N SER A 9 3.53 -19.09 2.41
CA SER A 9 2.45 -18.20 2.83
C SER A 9 1.68 -17.75 1.60
N GLU A 10 0.61 -18.47 1.27
CA GLU A 10 -0.17 -18.26 0.07
C GLU A 10 -0.83 -16.87 0.11
N LEU A 11 -0.54 -16.05 -0.91
CA LEU A 11 -1.25 -14.80 -1.11
C LEU A 11 -2.63 -15.11 -1.72
N ILE A 12 -3.67 -14.59 -1.09
CA ILE A 12 -5.06 -14.79 -1.45
C ILE A 12 -5.57 -13.49 -2.05
N GLN A 13 -6.08 -13.55 -3.27
CA GLN A 13 -6.75 -12.40 -3.90
C GLN A 13 -8.13 -12.20 -3.26
N ILE A 14 -8.40 -10.98 -2.80
CA ILE A 14 -9.68 -10.62 -2.18
C ILE A 14 -10.21 -9.28 -2.69
N SER A 15 -11.51 -9.11 -2.55
CA SER A 15 -12.17 -7.81 -2.57
C SER A 15 -12.96 -7.67 -1.27
N PHE A 16 -12.70 -6.61 -0.51
CA PHE A 16 -13.30 -6.38 0.80
C PHE A 16 -13.82 -4.94 0.92
N VAL A 17 -14.95 -4.80 1.60
CA VAL A 17 -15.48 -3.50 2.04
C VAL A 17 -15.43 -3.50 3.56
N PHE A 18 -14.60 -2.62 4.12
CA PHE A 18 -14.44 -2.47 5.55
C PHE A 18 -15.63 -1.74 6.18
N PRO A 19 -15.91 -1.94 7.48
CA PRO A 19 -17.00 -1.23 8.16
C PRO A 19 -16.88 0.30 8.14
N ASN A 20 -15.66 0.83 7.99
CA ASN A 20 -15.43 2.28 7.81
C ASN A 20 -15.71 2.78 6.38
N GLY A 21 -16.13 1.89 5.47
CA GLY A 21 -16.41 2.16 4.07
C GLY A 21 -15.19 2.08 3.15
N ASP A 22 -13.99 1.85 3.67
CA ASP A 22 -12.82 1.63 2.82
C ASP A 22 -13.04 0.37 1.98
N THR A 23 -12.62 0.38 0.73
CA THR A 23 -12.55 -0.80 -0.11
C THR A 23 -11.10 -1.23 -0.28
N TYR A 24 -10.87 -2.53 -0.39
CA TYR A 24 -9.58 -3.10 -0.74
C TYR A 24 -9.75 -4.19 -1.77
N GLU A 25 -8.91 -4.15 -2.80
CA GLU A 25 -8.81 -5.17 -3.83
C GLU A 25 -7.35 -5.54 -3.99
N GLY A 26 -6.99 -6.79 -3.74
CA GLY A 26 -5.62 -7.26 -3.89
C GLY A 26 -5.26 -8.45 -3.03
N GLU A 27 -3.96 -8.61 -2.84
CA GLU A 27 -3.37 -9.75 -2.15
C GLU A 27 -3.47 -9.60 -0.63
N CYS A 28 -3.82 -10.71 0.02
CA CYS A 28 -3.84 -10.86 1.46
C CYS A 28 -3.14 -12.13 1.89
N ARG A 29 -2.62 -12.15 3.11
CA ARG A 29 -2.05 -13.32 3.74
C ARG A 29 -2.81 -13.62 5.03
N ARG A 30 -3.00 -14.90 5.36
CA ARG A 30 -3.44 -15.28 6.70
C ARG A 30 -2.29 -15.13 7.70
N SER A 31 -2.54 -14.37 8.76
CA SER A 31 -1.62 -14.27 9.89
C SER A 31 -1.74 -15.48 10.82
N ALA A 32 -0.85 -15.57 11.81
CA ALA A 32 -0.82 -16.68 12.77
C ALA A 32 -2.11 -16.81 13.60
N THR A 33 -2.89 -15.74 13.73
CA THR A 33 -4.18 -15.73 14.43
C THR A 33 -5.36 -16.13 13.53
N GLY A 34 -5.11 -16.37 12.24
CA GLY A 34 -6.12 -16.69 11.24
C GLY A 34 -6.78 -15.47 10.58
N ALA A 35 -6.44 -14.25 11.01
CA ALA A 35 -6.90 -13.02 10.38
C ALA A 35 -6.27 -12.84 8.99
N LEU A 36 -7.03 -12.25 8.05
CA LEU A 36 -6.49 -11.83 6.76
C LEU A 36 -5.89 -10.44 6.90
N GLU A 37 -4.63 -10.30 6.51
CA GLU A 37 -3.88 -9.04 6.51
C GLU A 37 -3.47 -8.71 5.07
N ARG A 38 -3.58 -7.45 4.66
CA ARG A 38 -3.11 -7.00 3.33
C ARG A 38 -1.62 -7.26 3.21
N SER A 39 -1.23 -7.95 2.16
CA SER A 39 0.14 -8.38 1.90
C SER A 39 0.31 -8.67 0.42
N GLY A 40 1.31 -8.08 -0.23
CA GLY A 40 1.47 -8.16 -1.69
C GLY A 40 0.90 -6.92 -2.40
N ILE A 41 0.48 -7.03 -3.65
CA ILE A 41 -0.02 -5.89 -4.43
C ILE A 41 -1.52 -5.69 -4.19
N GLY A 42 -1.93 -4.44 -3.99
CA GLY A 42 -3.34 -4.12 -3.86
C GLY A 42 -3.68 -2.64 -3.96
N VAL A 43 -4.98 -2.39 -4.12
CA VAL A 43 -5.59 -1.08 -4.21
C VAL A 43 -6.50 -0.88 -3.01
N ASN A 44 -6.29 0.20 -2.25
CA ASN A 44 -7.19 0.64 -1.20
C ASN A 44 -7.85 1.96 -1.59
N ARG A 45 -9.16 2.08 -1.38
CA ARG A 45 -9.91 3.32 -1.64
C ARG A 45 -10.69 3.67 -0.39
N SER A 46 -10.54 4.91 0.06
CA SER A 46 -11.37 5.43 1.15
C SER A 46 -12.65 6.07 0.61
N PRO A 47 -13.72 6.15 1.42
CA PRO A 47 -14.92 6.93 1.08
C PRO A 47 -14.64 8.41 0.82
N HIS A 48 -13.52 8.91 1.35
CA HIS A 48 -13.08 10.29 1.16
C HIS A 48 -12.28 10.51 -0.13
N GLY A 49 -12.17 9.49 -0.99
CA GLY A 49 -11.52 9.60 -2.30
C GLY A 49 -9.99 9.44 -2.27
N VAL A 50 -9.39 9.22 -1.10
CA VAL A 50 -7.96 8.83 -1.03
C VAL A 50 -7.82 7.43 -1.61
N THR A 51 -6.90 7.26 -2.56
CA THR A 51 -6.58 5.98 -3.18
C THR A 51 -5.11 5.66 -2.98
N TYR A 52 -4.82 4.44 -2.51
CA TYR A 52 -3.48 3.88 -2.55
C TYR A 52 -3.43 2.69 -3.51
N THR A 53 -2.43 2.68 -4.39
CA THR A 53 -2.13 1.54 -5.27
C THR A 53 -0.67 1.17 -5.06
N GLY A 54 -0.39 -0.03 -4.57
CA GLY A 54 1.01 -0.41 -4.32
C GLY A 54 1.16 -1.69 -3.53
N SER A 55 2.36 -1.85 -2.97
CA SER A 55 2.68 -3.04 -2.18
C SER A 55 2.26 -2.86 -0.72
N TRP A 56 1.84 -3.97 -0.12
CA TRP A 56 1.37 -4.08 1.24
C TRP A 56 2.19 -5.13 1.97
N LYS A 57 2.38 -4.91 3.26
CA LYS A 57 3.01 -5.87 4.16
C LYS A 57 2.38 -5.73 5.54
N ASN A 58 1.73 -6.79 6.03
CA ASN A 58 1.10 -6.83 7.34
C ASN A 58 0.20 -5.60 7.59
N ASP A 59 -0.71 -5.32 6.65
CA ASP A 59 -1.65 -4.19 6.66
C ASP A 59 -1.03 -2.78 6.57
N ARG A 60 0.23 -2.67 6.17
CA ARG A 60 0.90 -1.39 5.96
C ARG A 60 1.34 -1.24 4.51
N MET A 61 1.25 -0.02 3.98
CA MET A 61 1.86 0.35 2.71
C MET A 61 3.37 0.15 2.82
N TYR A 62 3.95 -0.53 1.84
CA TYR A 62 5.34 -0.93 1.83
C TYR A 62 5.88 -0.96 0.39
N GLY A 63 7.19 -0.79 0.22
CA GLY A 63 7.83 -0.85 -1.09
C GLY A 63 7.27 0.20 -2.04
N LEU A 64 7.18 -0.09 -3.34
CA LEU A 64 6.68 0.87 -4.30
C LEU A 64 5.16 1.01 -4.23
N GLY A 65 4.70 2.26 -4.31
CA GLY A 65 3.28 2.57 -4.40
C GLY A 65 3.00 4.00 -4.86
N LYS A 66 1.71 4.25 -5.06
CA LYS A 66 1.13 5.54 -5.44
C LYS A 66 0.00 5.87 -4.48
N LEU A 67 0.08 7.02 -3.81
CA LEU A 67 -0.96 7.56 -2.95
C LEU A 67 -1.55 8.82 -3.59
N GLU A 68 -2.85 8.82 -3.84
CA GLU A 68 -3.59 9.90 -4.47
C GLU A 68 -4.59 10.47 -3.50
N HIS A 69 -4.54 11.78 -3.28
CA HIS A 69 -5.50 12.51 -2.47
C HIS A 69 -6.51 13.25 -3.35
N PRO A 70 -7.76 13.43 -2.88
CA PRO A 70 -8.79 14.19 -3.59
C PRO A 70 -8.43 15.68 -3.77
N SER A 71 -7.47 16.19 -2.99
CA SER A 71 -6.92 17.54 -3.16
C SER A 71 -6.10 17.70 -4.43
N GLY A 72 -5.76 16.61 -5.13
CA GLY A 72 -4.82 16.59 -6.25
C GLY A 72 -3.37 16.35 -5.83
N ALA A 73 -3.08 16.22 -4.53
CA ALA A 73 -1.77 15.78 -4.07
C ALA A 73 -1.54 14.31 -4.42
N VAL A 74 -0.37 14.00 -4.98
CA VAL A 74 0.01 12.63 -5.36
C VAL A 74 1.43 12.35 -4.89
N TYR A 75 1.63 11.21 -4.26
CA TYR A 75 2.97 10.68 -4.00
C TYR A 75 3.18 9.36 -4.74
N GLU A 76 4.27 9.25 -5.48
CA GLU A 76 4.71 8.04 -6.16
C GLU A 76 6.14 7.73 -5.72
N GLY A 77 6.36 6.60 -5.05
CA GLY A 77 7.68 6.28 -4.50
C GLY A 77 7.66 5.10 -3.55
N GLU A 78 8.70 5.02 -2.72
CA GLU A 78 8.83 3.96 -1.73
C GLU A 78 8.06 4.29 -0.44
N PHE A 79 7.51 3.25 0.18
CA PHE A 79 6.79 3.30 1.43
C PHE A 79 7.43 2.34 2.44
N ILE A 80 7.49 2.77 3.70
CA ILE A 80 7.80 1.91 4.84
C ILE A 80 6.83 2.26 5.96
N ASP A 81 6.08 1.27 6.45
CA ASP A 81 5.12 1.43 7.54
C ASP A 81 4.14 2.61 7.34
N ASN A 82 3.54 2.71 6.14
CA ASN A 82 2.63 3.78 5.73
C ASN A 82 3.26 5.17 5.56
N LYS A 83 4.59 5.29 5.63
CA LYS A 83 5.29 6.56 5.43
C LYS A 83 6.03 6.60 4.10
N PHE A 84 6.07 7.76 3.46
CA PHE A 84 6.94 8.00 2.32
C PHE A 84 8.40 7.83 2.73
N HIS A 85 9.14 7.11 1.91
CA HIS A 85 10.53 6.75 2.16
C HIS A 85 11.31 6.67 0.83
N GLY A 86 12.63 6.57 0.91
CA GLY A 86 13.47 6.31 -0.25
C GLY A 86 13.29 7.36 -1.35
N ARG A 87 13.40 6.94 -2.62
CA ARG A 87 13.22 7.85 -3.76
C ARG A 87 11.74 7.95 -4.13
N GLY A 88 11.27 9.17 -4.34
CA GLY A 88 9.90 9.40 -4.79
C GLY A 88 9.69 10.75 -5.47
N THR A 89 8.46 10.91 -5.95
CA THR A 89 7.94 12.14 -6.53
C THR A 89 6.68 12.53 -5.75
N TYR A 90 6.69 13.71 -5.15
CA TYR A 90 5.50 14.32 -4.57
C TYR A 90 5.02 15.43 -5.49
N THR A 91 3.81 15.27 -6.05
CA THR A 91 3.10 16.29 -6.80
C THR A 91 2.15 17.03 -5.86
N PHE A 92 2.34 18.33 -5.74
CA PHE A 92 1.48 19.22 -4.96
C PHE A 92 0.17 19.50 -5.70
N PRO A 93 -0.91 19.88 -4.98
CA PRO A 93 -2.20 20.26 -5.60
C PRO A 93 -2.11 21.34 -6.69
N ASN A 94 -1.10 22.21 -6.62
CA ASN A 94 -0.85 23.27 -7.60
C ASN A 94 -0.06 22.80 -8.83
N GLY A 95 0.27 21.51 -8.92
CA GLY A 95 1.07 20.92 -9.99
C GLY A 95 2.58 21.04 -9.81
N ALA A 96 3.07 21.73 -8.78
CA ALA A 96 4.49 21.71 -8.44
C ALA A 96 4.92 20.28 -8.08
N GLN A 97 6.18 19.95 -8.30
CA GLN A 97 6.73 18.62 -7.99
C GLN A 97 8.01 18.73 -7.20
N TYR A 98 8.14 17.86 -6.20
CA TYR A 98 9.40 17.53 -5.56
C TYR A 98 9.81 16.12 -6.00
N ILE A 99 11.02 15.98 -6.51
CA ILE A 99 11.61 14.70 -6.93
C ILE A 99 12.89 14.53 -6.13
N GLY A 100 12.94 13.55 -5.24
CA GLY A 100 14.07 13.42 -4.33
C GLY A 100 13.93 12.28 -3.33
N ASN A 101 14.67 12.38 -2.24
CA ASN A 101 14.65 11.39 -1.17
C ASN A 101 13.69 11.82 -0.05
N PHE A 102 12.95 10.85 0.46
CA PHE A 102 12.00 11.01 1.55
C PHE A 102 12.45 10.17 2.75
N THR A 103 12.32 10.73 3.96
CA THR A 103 12.52 10.04 5.22
C THR A 103 11.32 10.32 6.13
N GLU A 104 10.50 9.28 6.35
CA GLU A 104 9.34 9.35 7.23
C GLU A 104 8.36 10.49 6.89
N ASN A 105 7.96 10.58 5.62
CA ASN A 105 7.12 11.67 5.07
C ASN A 105 7.81 13.02 4.87
N ASN A 106 9.04 13.20 5.34
CA ASN A 106 9.78 14.44 5.15
C ASN A 106 10.64 14.35 3.90
N PHE A 107 10.62 15.40 3.09
CA PHE A 107 11.58 15.61 2.02
C PHE A 107 12.62 16.65 2.46
N HIS A 108 13.83 16.56 1.91
CA HIS A 108 14.95 17.46 2.19
C HIS A 108 15.23 18.43 1.04
#